data_AF-A0A1B5Z7Q1-F1
#
_entry.id   AF-A0A1B5Z7Q1-F1
#
_cell.length_a   1.000
_cell.length_b   1.000
_cell.length_c   1.000
_cell.angle_alpha   90.00
_cell.angle_beta   90.00
_cell.angle_gamma   90.00
#
_symmetry.space_group_name_H-M   'P 1'
#
loop_
_entity.id
_entity.type
_entity.pdbx_description
1 polymer ?
#
loop_
_entity_poly.entity_id
_entity_poly.type
_entity_poly.pdbx_seq_one_letter_code
_entity_poly.pdbx_strand_id
1 'polypeptide(L)'
;VFMRSDQGVLYMPEVNLGLPLPDYFAAVMKEKIKSPVVLRDVLMAGVKIKGKEAVKLGIVDSVHDSAESTVEAALRLGEQLAGKKWVGGVYAEIRKSLNPGSCLVLGLTQKSIISKI
;
A
#
# COMPACT_ATOMS: atom_id res chain seq x y z
N VAL A 1 -5.49 3.22 -1.55
CA VAL A 1 -5.99 1.86 -1.80
C VAL A 1 -7.47 1.82 -1.49
N PHE A 2 -8.27 1.56 -2.52
CA PHE A 2 -9.72 1.35 -2.44
C PHE A 2 -9.97 -0.15 -2.56
N MET A 3 -10.99 -0.65 -1.86
CA MET A 3 -11.27 -2.08 -1.81
C MET A 3 -12.77 -2.35 -1.87
N ARG A 4 -13.17 -3.47 -2.48
CA ARG A 4 -14.55 -3.94 -2.45
C ARG A 4 -14.93 -4.47 -1.06
N SER A 5 -16.08 -4.09 -0.53
CA SER A 5 -16.56 -4.53 0.78
C SER A 5 -17.01 -5.99 0.78
N ASP A 6 -17.52 -6.48 -0.36
CA ASP A 6 -18.14 -7.79 -0.55
C ASP A 6 -17.13 -8.90 -0.90
N GLN A 7 -16.13 -8.58 -1.73
CA GLN A 7 -15.16 -9.54 -2.27
C GLN A 7 -13.70 -9.20 -1.89
N GLY A 8 -13.43 -7.99 -1.41
CA GLY A 8 -12.08 -7.53 -1.12
C GLY A 8 -11.48 -8.21 0.11
N VAL A 9 -10.34 -8.87 -0.07
CA VAL A 9 -9.59 -9.54 0.98
C VAL A 9 -8.09 -9.30 0.77
N LEU A 10 -7.39 -8.86 1.81
CA LEU A 10 -5.94 -8.95 1.90
C LEU A 10 -5.58 -10.29 2.54
N TYR A 11 -4.83 -11.12 1.82
CA TYR A 11 -4.40 -12.43 2.27
C TYR A 11 -3.01 -12.75 1.74
N MET A 12 -2.12 -13.16 2.65
CA MET A 12 -0.75 -13.59 2.36
C MET A 12 -0.67 -15.09 2.65
N PRO A 13 -0.76 -15.97 1.63
CA PRO A 13 -0.91 -17.40 1.81
C PRO A 13 0.39 -18.16 2.06
N GLU A 14 1.55 -17.49 2.05
CA GLU A 14 2.88 -18.11 2.03
C GLU A 14 3.06 -19.14 3.15
N VAL A 15 2.65 -18.81 4.39
CA VAL A 15 2.75 -19.72 5.53
C VAL A 15 1.86 -20.98 5.37
N ASN A 16 0.69 -20.83 4.75
CA ASN A 16 -0.25 -21.93 4.54
C ASN A 16 0.16 -22.82 3.36
N LEU A 17 0.91 -22.26 2.40
CA LEU A 17 1.40 -22.97 1.23
C LEU A 17 2.82 -23.53 1.42
N GLY A 18 3.48 -23.25 2.55
CA GLY A 18 4.87 -23.64 2.78
C GLY A 18 5.86 -22.94 1.85
N LEU A 19 5.54 -21.73 1.41
CA LEU A 19 6.38 -20.94 0.51
C LEU A 19 7.18 -19.89 1.30
N PRO A 20 8.44 -19.61 0.91
CA PRO A 20 9.18 -18.50 1.48
C PRO A 20 8.55 -17.16 1.05
N LEU A 21 8.50 -16.19 1.97
CA LEU A 21 8.10 -14.83 1.66
C LEU A 21 9.31 -14.05 1.10
N PRO A 22 9.26 -13.55 -0.15
CA PRO A 22 10.36 -12.76 -0.70
C PRO A 22 10.59 -11.45 0.07
N ASP A 23 11.86 -11.05 0.22
CA ASP A 23 12.25 -9.89 1.03
C ASP A 23 11.60 -8.58 0.58
N TYR A 24 11.40 -8.39 -0.74
CA TYR A 24 10.75 -7.19 -1.27
C TYR A 24 9.28 -7.10 -0.85
N PHE A 25 8.55 -8.24 -0.77
CA PHE A 25 7.19 -8.27 -0.26
C PHE A 25 7.17 -7.96 1.23
N ALA A 26 8.07 -8.56 2.01
CA ALA A 26 8.19 -8.27 3.43
C ALA A 26 8.47 -6.78 3.70
N ALA A 27 9.33 -6.14 2.90
CA ALA A 27 9.63 -4.72 3.01
C ALA A 27 8.41 -3.84 2.73
N VAL A 28 7.67 -4.12 1.64
CA VAL A 28 6.44 -3.39 1.31
C VAL A 28 5.37 -3.57 2.38
N MET A 29 5.17 -4.78 2.89
CA MET A 29 4.14 -5.06 3.89
C MET A 29 4.46 -4.41 5.25
N LYS A 30 5.73 -4.39 5.67
CA LYS A 30 6.19 -3.64 6.85
C LYS A 30 5.89 -2.14 6.75
N GLU A 31 6.04 -1.56 5.57
CA GLU A 31 5.75 -0.14 5.37
C GLU A 31 4.26 0.14 5.22
N LYS A 32 3.50 -0.80 4.64
CA LYS A 32 2.07 -0.65 4.40
C LYS A 32 1.24 -0.85 5.66
N ILE A 33 1.58 -1.85 6.47
CA ILE A 33 0.87 -2.19 7.72
C ILE A 33 1.67 -1.62 8.89
N LYS A 34 1.19 -0.52 9.46
CA LYS A 34 1.88 0.18 10.56
C LYS A 34 1.79 -0.55 11.91
N SER A 35 0.77 -1.40 12.08
CA SER A 35 0.62 -2.19 13.31
C SER A 35 1.47 -3.46 13.24
N PRO A 36 2.45 -3.65 14.13
CA PRO A 36 3.30 -4.84 14.12
C PRO A 36 2.52 -6.12 14.46
N VAL A 37 1.44 -6.00 15.23
CA VAL A 37 0.55 -7.13 15.55
C VAL A 37 -0.18 -7.60 14.29
N VAL A 38 -0.82 -6.66 13.59
CA VAL A 38 -1.54 -6.97 12.35
C VAL A 38 -0.60 -7.53 11.28
N LEU A 39 0.62 -6.97 11.18
CA LEU A 39 1.63 -7.47 10.25
C LEU A 39 1.98 -8.94 10.55
N ARG A 40 2.17 -9.28 11.83
CA ARG A 40 2.42 -10.66 12.26
C ARG A 40 1.25 -11.58 11.93
N ASP A 41 0.03 -11.13 12.19
CA ASP A 41 -1.17 -11.94 11.93
C ASP A 41 -1.33 -12.23 10.43
N VAL A 42 -1.08 -11.23 9.57
CA VAL A 42 -1.14 -11.40 8.11
C VAL A 42 -0.03 -12.32 7.60
N LEU A 43 1.23 -12.08 7.99
CA LEU A 43 2.39 -12.77 7.40
C LEU A 43 2.70 -14.13 8.04
N MET A 44 2.52 -14.25 9.35
CA MET A 44 2.89 -15.47 10.10
C MET A 44 1.70 -16.35 10.44
N ALA A 45 0.50 -15.78 10.59
CA ALA A 45 -0.71 -16.55 10.89
C ALA A 45 -1.64 -16.70 9.67
N GLY A 46 -1.32 -16.07 8.53
CA GLY A 46 -2.12 -16.16 7.31
C GLY A 46 -3.55 -15.60 7.47
N VAL A 47 -3.74 -14.63 8.36
CA VAL A 47 -5.06 -14.03 8.63
C VAL A 47 -5.55 -13.28 7.39
N LYS A 48 -6.82 -13.49 7.04
CA LYS A 48 -7.52 -12.79 5.97
C LYS A 48 -8.17 -11.53 6.51
N ILE A 49 -7.74 -10.37 6.03
CA ILE A 49 -8.35 -9.08 6.40
C ILE A 49 -9.36 -8.68 5.35
N LYS A 50 -10.62 -8.50 5.76
CA LYS A 50 -11.73 -8.09 4.88
C LYS A 50 -11.89 -6.56 4.84
N GLY A 51 -12.61 -6.05 3.85
CA GLY A 51 -12.77 -4.61 3.61
C GLY A 51 -13.01 -3.74 4.85
N LYS A 52 -14.11 -3.94 5.58
CA LYS A 52 -14.45 -3.08 6.74
C LYS A 52 -13.37 -3.09 7.83
N GLU A 53 -12.71 -4.23 8.01
CA GLU A 53 -11.60 -4.39 8.96
C GLU A 53 -10.34 -3.70 8.43
N ALA A 54 -10.04 -3.84 7.13
CA ALA A 54 -8.90 -3.20 6.50
C ALA A 54 -8.94 -1.66 6.64
N VAL A 55 -10.13 -1.04 6.61
CA VAL A 55 -10.30 0.39 6.87
C VAL A 55 -9.98 0.73 8.33
N LYS A 56 -10.52 -0.04 9.28
CA LYS A 56 -10.26 0.16 10.72
C LYS A 56 -8.78 0.06 11.07
N LEU A 57 -8.08 -0.85 10.39
CA LEU A 57 -6.64 -1.07 10.56
C LEU A 57 -5.76 -0.10 9.75
N GLY A 58 -6.36 0.83 9.00
CA GLY A 58 -5.64 1.82 8.19
C GLY A 58 -4.87 1.22 6.99
N ILE A 59 -5.22 0.00 6.58
CA ILE A 59 -4.58 -0.69 5.45
C ILE A 59 -5.16 -0.17 4.13
N VAL A 60 -6.46 0.11 4.08
CA VAL A 60 -7.13 0.70 2.92
C VAL A 60 -7.78 2.02 3.32
N ASP A 61 -7.92 2.93 2.37
CA ASP A 61 -8.45 4.27 2.61
C ASP A 61 -9.99 4.23 2.73
N SER A 62 -10.66 3.47 1.88
CA SER A 62 -12.11 3.26 1.94
C SER A 62 -12.52 1.96 1.26
N VAL A 63 -13.78 1.56 1.52
CA VAL A 63 -14.40 0.38 0.91
C VAL A 63 -15.73 0.72 0.27
N HIS A 64 -16.07 -0.01 -0.79
CA HIS A 64 -17.26 0.22 -1.60
C HIS A 64 -17.95 -1.10 -1.96
N ASP A 65 -19.26 -1.06 -2.16
CA ASP A 65 -20.09 -2.27 -2.23
C ASP A 65 -20.05 -2.99 -3.58
N SER A 66 -19.48 -2.36 -4.61
CA SER A 66 -19.34 -2.95 -5.93
C SER A 66 -18.00 -2.62 -6.59
N ALA A 67 -17.69 -3.31 -7.68
CA ALA A 67 -16.50 -2.99 -8.48
C ALA A 67 -16.60 -1.58 -9.08
N GLU A 68 -17.77 -1.23 -9.60
CA GLU A 68 -18.05 0.06 -10.24
C GLU A 68 -17.85 1.21 -9.24
N SER A 69 -18.46 1.11 -8.06
CA SER A 69 -18.32 2.14 -7.01
C SER A 69 -16.89 2.23 -6.46
N THR A 70 -16.16 1.11 -6.41
CA THR A 70 -14.74 1.12 -6.04
C THR A 70 -13.89 1.87 -7.08
N VAL A 71 -14.13 1.61 -8.37
CA VAL A 71 -13.43 2.28 -9.47
C VAL A 71 -13.78 3.76 -9.53
N GLU A 72 -15.05 4.12 -9.38
CA GLU A 72 -15.50 5.52 -9.33
C GLU A 72 -14.80 6.30 -8.21
N ALA A 73 -14.72 5.72 -7.01
CA ALA A 73 -14.02 6.34 -5.88
C ALA A 73 -12.51 6.51 -6.17
N ALA A 74 -11.88 5.51 -6.79
CA ALA A 74 -10.48 5.59 -7.17
C ALA A 74 -10.22 6.65 -8.24
N LEU A 75 -11.09 6.75 -9.25
CA LEU A 75 -11.02 7.77 -10.31
C LEU A 75 -11.20 9.17 -9.73
N ARG A 76 -12.20 9.35 -8.87
CA ARG A 76 -12.44 10.64 -8.18
C ARG A 76 -11.21 11.11 -7.40
N LEU A 77 -10.55 10.22 -6.67
CA LEU A 77 -9.29 10.58 -6.00
C LEU A 77 -8.20 10.93 -7.03
N GLY A 78 -8.08 10.15 -8.11
CA GLY A 78 -7.14 10.41 -9.20
C GLY A 78 -7.32 11.81 -9.79
N GLU A 79 -8.55 12.21 -10.11
CA GLU A 79 -8.89 13.54 -10.62
C GLU A 79 -8.54 14.66 -9.63
N GLN A 80 -8.86 14.46 -8.35
CA GLN A 80 -8.52 15.40 -7.29
C GLN A 80 -7.02 15.61 -7.17
N LEU A 81 -6.23 14.55 -7.26
CA LEU A 81 -4.77 14.61 -7.21
C LEU A 81 -4.18 15.23 -8.49
N ALA A 82 -4.71 14.89 -9.66
CA ALA A 82 -4.29 15.47 -10.94
C ALA A 82 -4.51 16.99 -10.98
N GLY A 83 -5.59 17.48 -10.37
CA GLY A 83 -5.90 18.91 -10.26
C GLY A 83 -4.92 19.72 -9.39
N LYS A 84 -4.04 19.08 -8.60
CA LYS A 84 -3.12 19.77 -7.68
C LYS A 84 -1.90 20.42 -8.33
N LYS A 85 -1.66 20.18 -9.62
CA LYS A 85 -0.54 20.75 -10.41
C LYS A 85 0.84 20.62 -9.74
N TRP A 86 1.08 19.50 -9.05
CA TRP A 86 2.36 19.25 -8.38
C TRP A 86 3.51 19.00 -9.38
N VAL A 87 4.72 19.35 -8.96
CA VAL A 87 5.93 18.91 -9.66
C VAL A 87 6.10 17.40 -9.44
N GLY A 88 5.77 16.61 -10.46
CA GLY A 88 5.73 15.14 -10.36
C GLY A 88 7.03 14.51 -9.87
N GLY A 89 8.18 15.07 -10.25
CA GLY A 89 9.49 14.63 -9.76
C GLY A 89 9.63 14.76 -8.24
N VAL A 90 9.21 15.89 -7.66
CA VAL A 90 9.23 16.12 -6.21
C VAL A 90 8.29 15.17 -5.49
N TYR A 91 7.06 15.01 -6.02
CA TYR A 91 6.08 14.09 -5.44
C TYR A 91 6.58 12.65 -5.43
N ALA A 92 7.25 12.22 -6.51
CA ALA A 92 7.85 10.89 -6.59
C ALA A 92 8.97 10.68 -5.55
N GLU A 93 9.85 11.65 -5.34
CA GLU A 93 10.90 11.56 -4.31
C GLU A 93 10.32 11.51 -2.89
N ILE A 94 9.28 12.30 -2.60
CA ILE A 94 8.57 12.22 -1.31
C ILE A 94 7.98 10.82 -1.11
N ARG A 95 7.37 10.22 -2.14
CA ARG A 95 6.84 8.84 -2.05
C ARG A 95 7.94 7.81 -1.75
N LYS A 96 9.13 7.97 -2.33
CA LYS A 96 10.28 7.10 -1.98
C LYS A 96 10.68 7.26 -0.52
N SER A 97 10.71 8.49 0.00
CA SER A 97 11.02 8.75 1.41
C SER A 97 10.02 8.17 2.39
N LEU A 98 8.75 8.03 2.00
CA LEU A 98 7.72 7.35 2.81
C LEU A 98 7.87 5.82 2.82
N ASN A 99 8.66 5.28 1.89
CA ASN A 99 8.83 3.86 1.63
C ASN A 99 10.31 3.46 1.50
N PRO A 100 11.17 3.79 2.49
CA PRO A 100 12.62 3.69 2.34
C PRO A 100 13.15 2.24 2.28
N GLY A 101 12.59 1.33 3.07
CA GLY A 101 12.96 -0.08 3.10
C GLY A 101 12.58 -0.81 1.82
N SER A 102 11.38 -0.56 1.28
CA SER A 102 11.01 -1.16 -0.01
C SER A 102 11.83 -0.57 -1.16
N CYS A 103 12.10 0.74 -1.14
CA CYS A 103 12.99 1.37 -2.13
C CYS A 103 14.40 0.76 -2.10
N LEU A 104 14.97 0.55 -0.91
CA LEU A 104 16.30 -0.05 -0.76
C LEU A 104 16.37 -1.45 -1.38
N VAL A 105 15.42 -2.33 -1.03
CA VAL A 105 15.39 -3.72 -1.52
C VAL A 105 15.18 -3.78 -3.04
N LEU A 106 14.44 -2.82 -3.60
CA LEU A 106 14.20 -2.72 -5.05
C LEU A 106 15.30 -1.96 -5.81
N GLY A 107 16.35 -1.47 -5.12
CA GLY A 107 17.40 -0.66 -5.74
C GLY A 107 16.93 0.71 -6.24
N LEU A 108 15.81 1.22 -5.73
CA LEU A 108 15.28 2.53 -6.07
C LEU A 108 16.01 3.60 -5.26
N THR A 109 16.87 4.35 -5.93
CA THR A 109 17.63 5.45 -5.31
C THR A 109 16.81 6.73 -5.27
N GLN A 110 17.03 7.52 -4.21
CA GLN A 110 16.58 8.90 -4.17
C GLN A 110 17.50 9.76 -5.04
N LYS A 111 16.93 10.74 -5.71
CA LYS A 111 17.74 11.74 -6.42
C LYS A 111 18.38 12.67 -5.40
N SER A 112 19.65 13.01 -5.60
CA SER A 112 20.27 14.07 -4.82
C SER A 112 19.52 15.38 -5.05
N ILE A 113 19.30 16.14 -3.98
CA ILE A 113 18.75 17.50 -4.09
C ILE A 113 19.80 18.34 -4.80
N ILE A 114 19.69 18.48 -6.12
CA ILE A 114 20.49 19.45 -6.88
C ILE A 114 19.80 20.79 -6.67
N SER A 115 20.14 21.43 -5.55
CA SER A 115 19.75 22.80 -5.26
C SER A 115 20.50 23.73 -6.23
N LYS A 116 19.88 24.10 -7.34
CA LYS A 116 20.24 25.33 -8.05
C LYS A 116 19.57 26.49 -7.31
N ILE A 117 20.18 26.91 -6.21
CA ILE A 117 19.99 28.28 -5.71
C ILE A 117 20.76 29.20 -6.65
#